data_AF-X0TFY1-F1
#
_entry.id   AF-X0TFY1-F1
#
_cell.length_a   1.000
_cell.length_b   1.000
_cell.length_c   1.000
_cell.angle_alpha   90.00
_cell.angle_beta   90.00
_cell.angle_gamma   90.00
#
_symmetry.space_group_name_H-M   'P 1'
#
loop_
_entity.id
_entity.type
_entity.pdbx_description
1 polymer ?
#
loop_
_entity_poly.entity_id
_entity_poly.type
_entity_poly.pdbx_seq_one_letter_code
_entity_poly.pdbx_strand_id
1 'polypeptide(L)'
;MQTPKKIMKNFLSILLDDFGFNGLPDFTRSVFHVKLLIISIPVSVISAQIQMIFGLKGLTILAFTLLLGIELFTGIASALSKGDKISSRKFGRFIFKLCIWLTCFFITNTFAKEFDDGSIANMMFTWLHSSLVTYITIEYLLSVIENMGKLSGKSTTPIIKKIRKKLEKYLHLD
;
A
#
# COMPACT_ATOMS: atom_id res chain seq x y z
N MET A 1 21.19 -63.39 -14.25
CA MET A 1 21.02 -63.21 -12.80
C MET A 1 21.35 -61.75 -12.48
N GLN A 2 20.34 -60.87 -12.36
CA GLN A 2 20.57 -59.44 -12.10
C GLN A 2 20.85 -59.25 -10.60
N THR A 3 22.02 -58.74 -10.26
CA THR A 3 22.37 -58.33 -8.90
C THR A 3 21.65 -57.02 -8.55
N PRO A 4 21.04 -56.90 -7.35
CA PRO A 4 20.37 -55.67 -6.96
C PRO A 4 21.42 -54.59 -6.65
N LYS A 5 21.32 -53.45 -7.32
CA LYS A 5 22.14 -52.27 -7.08
C LYS A 5 21.78 -51.73 -5.68
N LYS A 6 22.64 -51.95 -4.68
CA LYS A 6 22.47 -51.43 -3.32
C LYS A 6 22.57 -49.91 -3.38
N ILE A 7 21.43 -49.22 -3.41
CA ILE A 7 21.37 -47.76 -3.41
C ILE A 7 21.80 -47.30 -2.02
N MET A 8 23.00 -46.71 -1.92
CA MET A 8 23.49 -46.08 -0.70
C MET A 8 22.60 -44.87 -0.41
N LYS A 9 21.70 -45.01 0.57
CA LYS A 9 20.85 -43.91 1.03
C LYS A 9 21.74 -42.88 1.73
N ASN A 10 21.68 -41.62 1.29
CA ASN A 10 22.40 -40.53 1.95
C ASN A 10 21.84 -40.32 3.36
N PHE A 11 22.66 -39.84 4.30
CA PHE A 11 22.25 -39.56 5.69
C PHE A 11 20.94 -38.77 5.77
N LEU A 12 20.78 -37.76 4.89
CA LEU A 12 19.57 -36.96 4.78
C LEU A 12 18.31 -37.79 4.48
N SER A 13 18.41 -38.81 3.61
CA SER A 13 17.27 -39.68 3.30
C SER A 13 16.93 -40.63 4.43
N ILE A 14 17.93 -41.09 5.19
CA ILE A 14 17.70 -41.93 6.38
C ILE A 14 17.00 -41.11 7.47
N LEU A 15 17.50 -39.91 7.73
CA LEU A 15 16.92 -39.00 8.71
C LEU A 15 15.49 -38.61 8.34
N LEU A 16 15.23 -38.28 7.08
CA LEU A 16 13.88 -37.94 6.63
C LEU A 16 12.91 -39.13 6.72
N ASP A 17 13.37 -40.34 6.40
CA ASP A 17 12.59 -41.57 6.54
C ASP A 17 12.24 -41.83 8.03
N ASP A 18 13.17 -41.60 8.97
CA ASP A 18 12.94 -41.75 10.42
C ASP A 18 11.87 -40.79 10.96
N PHE A 19 11.74 -39.60 10.36
CA PHE A 19 10.67 -38.64 10.64
C PHE A 19 9.39 -38.88 9.82
N GLY A 20 9.33 -39.95 9.02
CA GLY A 20 8.15 -40.36 8.26
C GLY A 20 7.96 -39.65 6.91
N PHE A 21 8.97 -38.95 6.40
CA PHE A 21 8.93 -38.30 5.08
C PHE A 21 9.46 -39.22 4.00
N ASN A 22 8.76 -39.31 2.86
CA ASN A 22 9.19 -40.09 1.70
C ASN A 22 10.24 -39.30 0.87
N GLY A 23 11.36 -38.97 1.51
CA GLY A 23 12.46 -38.22 0.93
C GLY A 23 12.27 -36.69 0.88
N LEU A 24 13.25 -36.02 0.29
CA LEU A 24 13.36 -34.55 0.27
C LEU A 24 12.16 -33.82 -0.35
N PRO A 25 11.53 -34.31 -1.45
CA PRO A 25 10.36 -33.64 -2.03
C PRO A 25 9.13 -33.65 -1.12
N ASP A 26 8.96 -34.71 -0.32
CA ASP A 26 7.84 -34.86 0.60
C ASP A 26 8.01 -33.94 1.82
N PHE A 27 9.22 -33.94 2.39
CA PHE A 27 9.61 -33.00 3.44
C PHE A 27 9.47 -31.54 3.01
N THR A 28 9.96 -31.17 1.83
CA THR A 28 9.86 -29.79 1.34
C THR A 28 8.42 -29.37 1.07
N ARG A 29 7.55 -30.25 0.58
CA ARG A 29 6.10 -29.95 0.44
C ARG A 29 5.40 -29.78 1.78
N SER A 30 5.86 -30.49 2.82
CA SER A 30 5.31 -30.41 4.17
C SER A 30 5.78 -29.15 4.91
N VAL A 31 7.07 -28.80 4.80
CA VAL A 31 7.65 -27.61 5.46
C VAL A 31 7.25 -26.35 4.70
N PHE A 32 7.32 -26.40 3.38
CA PHE A 32 6.97 -25.29 2.51
C PHE A 32 5.73 -25.67 1.73
N HIS A 33 4.58 -25.10 2.10
CA HIS A 33 3.40 -25.14 1.25
C HIS A 33 3.69 -24.37 -0.05
N VAL A 34 4.30 -25.03 -1.03
CA VAL A 34 4.85 -24.43 -2.26
C VAL A 34 3.81 -23.57 -2.99
N LYS A 35 2.53 -23.95 -2.92
CA LYS A 35 1.41 -23.18 -3.48
C LYS A 35 1.23 -21.80 -2.84
N LEU A 36 1.42 -21.69 -1.52
CA LEU A 36 1.37 -20.42 -0.81
C LEU A 36 2.62 -19.58 -1.09
N LEU A 37 3.79 -20.21 -1.18
CA LEU A 37 5.05 -19.51 -1.48
C LEU A 37 5.07 -18.83 -2.85
N ILE A 38 4.45 -19.45 -3.86
CA ILE A 38 4.32 -18.87 -5.22
C ILE A 38 3.60 -17.51 -5.19
N ILE A 39 2.68 -17.30 -4.24
CA ILE A 39 1.95 -16.04 -4.10
C ILE A 39 2.63 -15.13 -3.08
N SER A 40 3.08 -15.68 -1.95
CA SER A 40 3.61 -14.89 -0.85
C SER A 40 4.93 -14.22 -1.21
N ILE A 41 5.83 -14.89 -1.94
CA ILE A 41 7.14 -14.32 -2.31
C ILE A 41 6.98 -13.08 -3.20
N PRO A 42 6.24 -13.12 -4.33
CA PRO A 42 6.01 -11.92 -5.13
C PRO A 42 5.32 -10.81 -4.36
N VAL A 43 4.31 -11.13 -3.55
CA VAL A 43 3.60 -10.13 -2.73
C VAL A 43 4.53 -9.46 -1.73
N SER A 44 5.39 -10.22 -1.06
CA SER A 44 6.38 -9.68 -0.12
C SER A 44 7.41 -8.80 -0.83
N VAL A 45 7.89 -9.21 -2.01
CA VAL A 45 8.84 -8.40 -2.79
C VAL A 45 8.19 -7.10 -3.25
N ILE A 46 6.97 -7.15 -3.81
CA ILE A 46 6.24 -5.96 -4.23
C ILE A 46 5.98 -5.05 -3.02
N SER A 47 5.55 -5.61 -1.89
CA SER A 47 5.32 -4.83 -0.66
C SER A 47 6.59 -4.16 -0.15
N ALA A 48 7.72 -4.87 -0.15
CA ALA A 48 9.00 -4.31 0.27
C ALA A 48 9.45 -3.19 -0.68
N GLN A 49 9.27 -3.36 -1.98
CA GLN A 49 9.62 -2.35 -2.97
C GLN A 49 8.74 -1.10 -2.87
N ILE A 50 7.43 -1.26 -2.66
CA ILE A 50 6.52 -0.12 -2.42
C ILE A 50 6.98 0.68 -1.20
N GLN A 51 7.29 0.00 -0.09
CA GLN A 51 7.80 0.66 1.11
C GLN A 51 9.15 1.35 0.86
N MET A 52 10.05 0.71 0.11
CA MET A 52 11.34 1.27 -0.23
C MET A 52 11.23 2.52 -1.11
N ILE A 53 10.35 2.50 -2.11
CA ILE A 53 10.16 3.57 -3.10
C ILE A 53 9.41 4.75 -2.49
N PHE A 54 8.31 4.51 -1.78
CA PHE A 54 7.42 5.57 -1.30
C PHE A 54 7.68 5.99 0.14
N GLY A 55 8.53 5.30 0.91
CA GLY A 55 8.84 5.67 2.30
C GLY A 55 7.71 5.38 3.30
N LEU A 56 6.67 4.65 2.88
CA LEU A 56 5.49 4.38 3.71
C LEU A 56 5.61 3.02 4.42
N LYS A 57 5.33 2.99 5.73
CA LYS A 57 5.25 1.73 6.48
C LYS A 57 4.08 0.87 6.00
N GLY A 58 4.20 -0.45 6.12
CA GLY A 58 3.16 -1.39 5.66
C GLY A 58 1.75 -1.08 6.18
N LEU A 59 1.61 -0.76 7.47
CA LEU A 59 0.32 -0.34 8.04
C LEU A 59 -0.20 0.97 7.44
N THR A 60 0.68 1.92 7.16
CA THR A 60 0.33 3.20 6.50
C THR A 60 -0.16 2.96 5.07
N ILE A 61 0.51 2.08 4.31
CA ILE A 61 0.08 1.70 2.95
C ILE A 61 -1.31 1.08 2.99
N LEU A 62 -1.57 0.16 3.94
CA LEU A 62 -2.87 -0.46 4.10
C LEU A 62 -3.96 0.59 4.41
N ALA A 63 -3.72 1.45 5.39
CA ALA A 63 -4.66 2.52 5.75
C ALA A 63 -4.91 3.49 4.59
N PHE A 64 -3.87 3.89 3.86
CA PHE A 64 -3.97 4.78 2.72
C PHE A 64 -4.73 4.11 1.56
N THR A 65 -4.51 2.82 1.32
CA THR A 65 -5.25 2.04 0.30
C THR A 65 -6.73 1.94 0.64
N LEU A 66 -7.07 1.70 1.91
CA LEU A 66 -8.47 1.71 2.37
C LEU A 66 -9.09 3.10 2.19
N LEU A 67 -8.37 4.17 2.53
CA LEU A 67 -8.84 5.54 2.35
C LEU A 67 -9.14 5.86 0.88
N LEU A 68 -8.23 5.52 -0.03
CA LEU A 68 -8.44 5.66 -1.48
C LEU A 68 -9.63 4.84 -1.98
N GLY A 69 -9.79 3.61 -1.48
CA GLY A 69 -10.92 2.75 -1.81
C GLY A 69 -12.26 3.35 -1.36
N ILE A 70 -12.33 3.90 -0.16
CA ILE A 70 -13.52 4.60 0.37
C ILE A 70 -13.80 5.86 -0.46
N GLU A 71 -12.78 6.65 -0.77
CA GLU A 71 -12.93 7.88 -1.56
C GLU A 71 -13.48 7.59 -2.96
N LEU A 72 -12.93 6.58 -3.64
CA LEU A 72 -13.41 6.13 -4.94
C LEU A 72 -14.84 5.58 -4.86
N PHE A 73 -15.12 4.70 -3.90
CA PHE A 73 -16.44 4.10 -3.75
C PHE A 73 -17.52 5.14 -3.43
N THR A 74 -17.26 6.04 -2.47
CA THR A 74 -18.18 7.12 -2.10
C THR A 74 -18.36 8.12 -3.24
N GLY A 75 -17.32 8.39 -4.02
CA GLY A 75 -17.37 9.25 -5.21
C GLY A 75 -18.24 8.65 -6.32
N ILE A 76 -18.08 7.35 -6.60
CA ILE A 76 -18.91 6.62 -7.58
C ILE A 76 -20.37 6.58 -7.10
N ALA A 77 -20.61 6.20 -5.84
CA ALA A 77 -21.94 6.14 -5.25
C ALA A 77 -22.63 7.51 -5.32
N SER A 78 -21.93 8.60 -5.01
CA SER A 78 -22.48 9.96 -5.09
C SER A 78 -22.78 10.40 -6.53
N ALA A 79 -22.01 9.94 -7.52
CA ALA A 79 -22.31 10.22 -8.92
C ALA A 79 -23.58 9.48 -9.35
N LEU A 80 -23.68 8.20 -9.01
CA LEU A 80 -24.86 7.37 -9.32
C LEU A 80 -26.13 7.90 -8.66
N SER A 81 -26.06 8.36 -7.40
CA SER A 81 -27.22 8.91 -6.68
C SER A 81 -27.78 10.19 -7.29
N LYS A 82 -27.01 10.88 -8.15
CA LYS A 82 -27.43 12.10 -8.85
C LYS A 82 -27.86 11.83 -10.30
N GLY A 83 -27.86 10.57 -10.75
CA GLY A 83 -28.13 10.20 -12.13
C GLY A 83 -27.00 10.58 -13.10
N ASP A 84 -25.83 10.97 -12.59
CA ASP A 84 -24.66 11.26 -13.43
C ASP A 84 -24.13 9.94 -14.01
N LYS A 85 -23.87 9.92 -15.32
CA LYS A 85 -23.11 8.82 -15.93
C LYS A 85 -21.71 8.79 -15.33
N ILE A 86 -21.26 7.60 -14.93
CA ILE A 86 -19.86 7.36 -14.56
C ILE A 86 -19.02 7.65 -15.81
N SER A 87 -18.34 8.79 -15.81
CA SER A 87 -17.45 9.16 -16.91
C SER A 87 -16.04 8.69 -16.62
N SER A 88 -15.41 8.07 -17.63
CA SER A 88 -13.98 7.73 -17.59
C SER A 88 -13.10 8.93 -17.22
N ARG A 89 -13.55 10.15 -17.56
CA ARG A 89 -12.87 11.40 -17.22
C ARG A 89 -12.86 11.69 -15.71
N LYS A 90 -13.92 11.37 -14.96
CA LYS A 90 -13.95 11.53 -13.49
C LYS A 90 -12.99 10.53 -12.83
N PHE A 91 -13.00 9.27 -13.27
CA PHE A 91 -12.06 8.25 -12.81
C PHE A 91 -10.60 8.59 -13.16
N GLY A 92 -10.36 9.06 -14.39
CA GLY A 92 -9.04 9.49 -14.84
C GLY A 92 -8.46 10.64 -14.00
N ARG A 93 -9.29 11.57 -13.53
CA ARG A 93 -8.85 12.63 -12.60
C ARG A 93 -8.39 12.08 -11.25
N PHE A 94 -9.06 11.06 -10.73
CA PHE A 94 -8.65 10.38 -9.49
C PHE A 94 -7.29 9.70 -9.68
N ILE A 95 -7.13 8.88 -10.73
CA ILE A 95 -5.86 8.20 -11.03
C ILE A 95 -4.74 9.21 -11.26
N PHE A 96 -4.99 10.27 -12.02
CA PHE A 96 -3.99 11.30 -12.28
C PHE A 96 -3.50 11.99 -11.00
N LYS A 97 -4.41 12.37 -10.09
CA LYS A 97 -4.04 12.91 -8.77
C LYS A 97 -3.22 11.91 -7.97
N LEU A 98 -3.64 10.65 -7.93
CA LEU A 98 -2.92 9.60 -7.23
C LEU A 98 -1.49 9.44 -7.78
N CYS A 99 -1.32 9.41 -9.10
CA CYS A 99 0.00 9.34 -9.74
C CYS A 99 0.88 10.53 -9.33
N ILE A 100 0.37 11.75 -9.36
CA ILE A 100 1.12 12.94 -8.92
C ILE A 100 1.59 12.77 -7.47
N TRP A 101 0.69 12.36 -6.57
CA TRP A 101 1.03 12.20 -5.17
C TRP A 101 2.06 11.09 -4.91
N LEU A 102 1.93 9.96 -5.61
CA LEU A 102 2.93 8.88 -5.56
C LEU A 102 4.29 9.36 -6.06
N THR A 103 4.34 10.17 -7.12
CA THR A 103 5.59 10.80 -7.59
C THR A 103 6.20 11.72 -6.53
N CYS A 104 5.40 12.56 -5.85
CA CYS A 104 5.89 13.40 -4.76
C CYS A 104 6.46 12.58 -3.59
N PHE A 105 5.80 11.48 -3.21
CA PHE A 105 6.32 10.55 -2.19
C PHE A 105 7.64 9.93 -2.61
N PHE A 106 7.73 9.45 -3.84
CA PHE A 106 8.97 8.90 -4.39
C PHE A 106 10.11 9.91 -4.34
N ILE A 107 9.89 11.13 -4.83
CA ILE A 107 10.90 12.19 -4.86
C ILE A 107 11.39 12.47 -3.43
N THR A 108 10.48 12.80 -2.52
CA THR A 108 10.86 13.22 -1.16
C THR A 108 11.52 12.11 -0.34
N ASN A 109 11.07 10.87 -0.49
CA ASN A 109 11.69 9.71 0.16
C ASN A 109 13.07 9.38 -0.44
N THR A 110 13.23 9.50 -1.76
CA THR A 110 14.53 9.28 -2.43
C THR A 110 15.55 10.30 -1.96
N PHE A 111 15.18 11.59 -1.94
CA PHE A 111 16.07 12.63 -1.43
C PHE A 111 16.38 12.47 0.05
N ALA A 112 15.43 12.04 0.89
CA ALA A 112 15.71 11.77 2.30
C ALA A 112 16.78 10.68 2.49
N LYS A 113 16.79 9.66 1.64
CA LYS A 113 17.74 8.53 1.69
C LYS A 113 19.12 8.82 1.09
N GLU A 114 19.25 9.86 0.28
CA GLU A 114 20.51 10.24 -0.35
C GLU A 114 21.49 10.86 0.66
N PHE A 115 20.98 11.50 1.70
CA PHE A 115 21.81 12.17 2.71
C PHE A 115 22.01 11.29 3.95
N ASP A 116 23.17 11.48 4.60
CA ASP A 116 23.50 10.80 5.85
C ASP A 116 22.42 11.02 6.91
N ASP A 117 22.11 9.96 7.64
CA ASP A 117 21.16 9.98 8.75
C ASP A 117 21.58 11.03 9.78
N GLY A 118 20.67 11.95 10.09
CA GLY A 118 20.93 13.05 11.04
C GLY A 118 21.60 14.29 10.44
N SER A 119 21.89 14.31 9.13
CA SER A 119 22.22 15.56 8.44
C SER A 119 21.01 16.50 8.37
N ILE A 120 21.27 17.81 8.26
CA ILE A 120 20.21 18.82 8.10
C ILE A 120 19.34 18.50 6.87
N ALA A 121 19.97 18.09 5.76
CA ALA A 121 19.27 17.72 4.54
C ALA A 121 18.35 16.51 4.72
N ASN A 122 18.85 15.42 5.35
CA ASN A 122 18.04 14.25 5.71
C ASN A 122 16.83 14.65 6.58
N MET A 123 17.04 15.47 7.61
CA MET A 123 15.96 15.94 8.48
C MET A 123 14.91 16.75 7.70
N MET A 124 15.35 17.67 6.83
CA MET A 124 14.45 18.50 6.01
C MET A 124 13.60 17.64 5.06
N PHE A 125 14.21 16.70 4.33
CA PHE A 125 13.47 15.84 3.40
C PHE A 125 12.58 14.83 4.12
N THR A 126 13.00 14.32 5.28
CA THR A 126 12.16 13.44 6.13
C THR A 126 10.94 14.19 6.66
N TRP A 127 11.14 15.43 7.12
CA TRP A 127 10.05 16.30 7.55
C TRP A 127 9.10 16.63 6.40
N LEU A 128 9.65 16.99 5.24
CA LEU A 128 8.86 17.30 4.04
C LEU A 128 8.04 16.09 3.58
N HIS A 129 8.66 14.90 3.53
CA HIS A 129 7.99 13.66 3.21
C HIS A 129 6.83 13.38 4.17
N SER A 130 7.07 13.46 5.48
CA SER A 130 6.05 13.24 6.51
C SER A 130 4.91 14.26 6.44
N SER A 131 5.23 15.51 6.12
CA SER A 131 4.26 16.59 5.94
C SER A 131 3.37 16.36 4.71
N LEU A 132 3.95 15.93 3.58
CA LEU A 132 3.20 15.56 2.38
C LEU A 132 2.25 14.39 2.65
N VAL A 133 2.73 13.33 3.30
CA VAL A 133 1.90 12.16 3.64
C VAL A 133 0.71 12.59 4.49
N THR A 134 0.94 13.46 5.47
CA THR A 134 -0.10 14.00 6.34
C THR A 134 -1.11 14.84 5.57
N TYR A 135 -0.63 15.80 4.76
CA TYR A 135 -1.46 16.67 3.95
C TYR A 135 -2.37 15.89 3.01
N ILE A 136 -1.81 14.93 2.27
CA ILE A 136 -2.55 14.14 1.28
C ILE A 136 -3.58 13.24 1.98
N THR A 137 -3.23 12.66 3.13
CA THR A 137 -4.18 11.87 3.95
C THR A 137 -5.37 12.73 4.35
N ILE A 138 -5.13 13.97 4.78
CA ILE A 138 -6.18 14.92 5.14
C ILE A 138 -7.04 15.28 3.92
N GLU A 139 -6.43 15.58 2.77
CA GLU A 139 -7.16 15.94 1.54
C GLU A 139 -8.09 14.80 1.08
N TYR A 140 -7.64 13.54 1.14
CA TYR A 140 -8.50 12.39 0.83
C TYR A 140 -9.60 12.16 1.88
N LEU A 141 -9.32 12.36 3.17
CA LEU A 141 -10.36 12.32 4.21
C LEU A 141 -11.45 13.38 3.98
N LEU A 142 -11.05 14.60 3.60
CA LEU A 142 -12.01 15.65 3.24
C LEU A 142 -12.85 15.26 2.02
N SER A 143 -12.23 14.69 0.98
CA SER A 143 -12.95 14.17 -0.20
C SER A 143 -14.00 13.12 0.18
N VAL A 144 -13.66 12.18 1.07
CA VAL A 144 -14.61 11.18 1.60
C VAL A 144 -15.79 11.85 2.29
N ILE A 145 -15.54 12.79 3.21
CA ILE A 145 -16.61 13.50 3.96
C ILE A 145 -17.51 14.28 3.00
N GLU A 146 -16.95 14.87 1.94
CA GLU A 146 -17.70 15.58 0.91
C GLU A 146 -18.61 14.64 0.12
N ASN A 147 -18.10 13.49 -0.31
CA ASN A 147 -18.88 12.48 -1.04
C ASN A 147 -19.99 11.89 -0.16
N MET A 148 -19.70 11.60 1.11
CA MET A 148 -20.70 11.10 2.07
C MET A 148 -21.80 12.13 2.34
N GLY A 149 -21.47 13.41 2.44
CA GLY A 149 -22.47 14.46 2.63
C GLY A 149 -23.40 14.62 1.44
N LYS A 150 -22.85 14.55 0.22
CA LYS A 150 -23.65 14.54 -1.02
C LYS A 150 -24.62 13.36 -1.06
N LEU A 151 -24.20 12.17 -0.59
CA LEU A 151 -25.06 10.98 -0.49
C LEU A 151 -26.18 11.15 0.55
N SER A 152 -25.89 11.74 1.70
CA SER A 152 -26.87 11.94 2.77
C SER A 152 -27.90 13.04 2.49
N GLY A 153 -27.79 13.79 1.38
CA GLY A 153 -28.62 14.97 1.11
C GLY A 153 -28.39 16.13 2.10
N LYS A 154 -27.46 15.99 3.03
CA LYS A 154 -27.08 17.02 4.00
C LYS A 154 -26.02 17.92 3.37
N SER A 155 -26.21 19.23 3.48
CA SER A 155 -25.16 20.20 3.19
C SER A 155 -24.05 20.04 4.25
N THR A 156 -23.12 19.12 4.05
CA THR A 156 -21.86 19.02 4.82
C THR A 156 -20.87 20.11 4.41
N THR A 157 -21.13 20.81 3.32
CA THR A 157 -20.37 21.93 2.77
C THR A 157 -19.94 22.97 3.81
N PRO A 158 -20.76 23.39 4.80
CA PRO A 158 -20.37 24.36 5.82
C PRO A 158 -19.39 23.79 6.84
N ILE A 159 -19.56 22.53 7.24
CA ILE A 159 -18.67 21.84 8.19
C ILE A 159 -17.33 21.57 7.52
N ILE A 160 -17.34 21.06 6.30
CA ILE A 160 -16.14 20.82 5.49
C ILE A 160 -15.41 22.15 5.24
N LYS A 161 -16.11 23.22 4.88
CA LYS A 161 -15.49 24.56 4.73
C LYS A 161 -14.84 25.04 6.03
N LYS A 162 -15.48 24.83 7.19
CA LYS A 162 -14.88 25.18 8.49
C LYS A 162 -13.63 24.35 8.77
N ILE A 163 -13.66 23.03 8.53
CA ILE A 163 -12.51 22.14 8.74
C ILE A 163 -11.37 22.51 7.78
N ARG A 164 -11.67 22.69 6.48
CA ARG A 164 -10.70 23.09 5.46
C ARG A 164 -10.06 24.44 5.80
N LYS A 165 -10.85 25.45 6.15
CA LYS A 165 -10.33 26.77 6.57
C LYS A 165 -9.43 26.68 7.80
N LYS A 166 -9.75 25.78 8.74
CA LYS A 166 -8.92 25.56 9.93
C LYS A 166 -7.60 24.90 9.53
N LEU A 167 -7.64 23.90 8.65
CA LEU A 167 -6.47 23.21 8.13
C LEU A 167 -5.57 24.14 7.30
N GLU A 168 -6.12 24.92 6.38
CA GLU A 168 -5.39 25.94 5.59
C GLU A 168 -4.67 26.91 6.53
N LYS A 169 -5.36 27.41 7.57
CA LYS A 169 -4.77 28.27 8.59
C LYS A 169 -3.65 27.59 9.38
N TYR A 170 -3.79 26.31 9.71
CA TYR A 170 -2.75 25.57 10.45
C TYR A 170 -1.56 25.19 9.57
N LEU A 171 -1.77 25.01 8.27
CA LEU A 171 -0.75 24.61 7.31
C LEU A 171 -0.08 25.80 6.61
N HIS A 172 -0.49 27.04 6.91
CA HIS A 172 0.00 28.26 6.26
C HIS A 172 -0.06 28.19 4.72
N LEU A 173 -1.07 27.51 4.18
CA LEU A 173 -1.35 27.45 2.76
C LEU A 173 -2.26 28.65 2.45
N ASP A 174 -1.66 29.82 2.23
CA ASP A 174 -2.35 31.03 1.77
C ASP A 174 -2.67 30.95 0.26
#